data_AF-A0A4E0QV26-F1
#
_entry.id   AF-A0A4E0QV26-F1
#
_cell.length_a   1.000
_cell.length_b   1.000
_cell.length_c   1.000
_cell.angle_alpha   90.00
_cell.angle_beta   90.00
_cell.angle_gamma   90.00
#
_symmetry.space_group_name_H-M   'P 1'
#
loop_
_entity.id
_entity.type
_entity.pdbx_description
1 polymer ?
#
loop_
_entity_poly.entity_id
_entity_poly.type
_entity_poly.pdbx_seq_one_letter_code
_entity_poly.pdbx_strand_id
1 'polypeptide(L)'
;MWLPLTAMALILPRLPNPDQLTNSLDALQNAQLTNGSWDNDVYTTALALRAFQITHNPDLAQITGTIIDGQTGSPLSGVTIQLSGTDTQITNSLGEFNFLSLLAGNYTLQISTNLTSEIQLKPGQNINLGQIRLFTETTNIQGTITDTSTQTPLPGVAIQITGHNDTIHTDEQGAYIITQLTPGEVILQATLDGYLTASTTLTLTADTTHIVSLTLSPDQAILEGIISDGSQQNVVLAGAKIYIDSTQLAQTDTNGKYRIEGLASGTHNINIELHGYDSLTGTITTPSNTTITLTSQLHPTGTTPTTRQCQHHRQNH
;
A
#
# COMPACT_ATOMS: atom_id res chain seq x y z
N MET A 1 2.72 -52.41 -25.01
CA MET A 1 2.12 -53.59 -24.38
C MET A 1 0.62 -53.50 -24.63
N TRP A 2 0.05 -54.40 -25.44
CA TRP A 2 -1.36 -54.35 -25.81
C TRP A 2 -2.21 -54.85 -24.64
N LEU A 3 -3.20 -54.07 -24.21
CA LEU A 3 -4.21 -54.53 -23.26
C LEU A 3 -5.39 -55.13 -24.03
N PRO A 4 -5.89 -56.32 -23.67
CA PRO A 4 -7.08 -56.87 -24.31
C PRO A 4 -8.32 -56.00 -24.02
N LEU A 5 -9.31 -56.00 -24.93
CA LEU A 5 -10.54 -55.19 -24.86
C LEU A 5 -11.26 -55.30 -23.49
N THR A 6 -11.23 -56.51 -22.92
CA THR A 6 -11.79 -56.84 -21.60
C THR A 6 -10.98 -56.24 -20.45
N ALA A 7 -9.67 -56.07 -20.58
CA ALA A 7 -8.84 -55.37 -19.61
C ALA A 7 -9.05 -53.85 -19.69
N MET A 8 -9.24 -53.28 -20.89
CA MET A 8 -9.58 -51.86 -21.05
C MET A 8 -10.87 -51.52 -20.29
N ALA A 9 -11.92 -52.32 -20.45
CA ALA A 9 -13.22 -52.15 -19.76
C ALA A 9 -13.12 -52.13 -18.23
N LEU A 10 -12.20 -52.91 -17.64
CA LEU A 10 -12.03 -53.01 -16.18
C LEU A 10 -11.15 -51.90 -15.59
N ILE A 11 -10.24 -51.33 -16.39
CA ILE A 11 -9.26 -50.33 -15.92
C ILE A 11 -9.76 -48.89 -16.13
N LEU A 12 -10.72 -48.69 -17.05
CA LEU A 12 -11.29 -47.39 -17.45
C LEU A 12 -11.84 -46.49 -16.32
N PRO A 13 -12.51 -46.98 -15.25
CA PRO A 13 -12.96 -46.09 -14.16
C PRO A 13 -11.85 -45.72 -13.16
N ARG A 14 -10.59 -46.16 -13.36
CA ARG A 14 -9.49 -45.98 -12.40
C ARG A 14 -8.23 -45.35 -13.00
N LEU A 15 -8.28 -44.82 -14.22
CA LEU A 15 -7.11 -44.22 -14.87
C LEU A 15 -7.00 -42.72 -14.58
N PRO A 16 -5.88 -42.25 -14.01
CA PRO A 16 -5.68 -40.84 -13.67
C PRO A 16 -5.17 -39.98 -14.84
N ASN A 17 -4.85 -40.55 -16.02
CA ASN A 17 -4.24 -39.77 -17.11
C ASN A 17 -4.72 -40.23 -18.52
N PRO A 18 -5.41 -39.37 -19.30
CA PRO A 18 -5.97 -39.72 -20.62
C PRO A 18 -4.92 -39.96 -21.73
N ASP A 19 -3.70 -39.46 -21.59
CA ASP A 19 -2.63 -39.62 -22.61
C ASP A 19 -2.15 -41.07 -22.77
N GLN A 20 -2.41 -41.94 -21.80
CA GLN A 20 -2.03 -43.36 -21.87
C GLN A 20 -2.98 -44.20 -22.74
N LEU A 21 -4.09 -43.63 -23.19
CA LEU A 21 -5.12 -44.35 -23.95
C LEU A 21 -5.11 -44.01 -25.46
N THR A 22 -4.44 -42.95 -25.89
CA THR A 22 -4.40 -42.50 -27.30
C THR A 22 -3.93 -43.59 -28.26
N ASN A 23 -2.77 -44.21 -27.99
CA ASN A 23 -2.25 -45.31 -28.82
C ASN A 23 -3.19 -46.54 -28.87
N SER A 24 -3.90 -46.81 -27.77
CA SER A 24 -4.84 -47.94 -27.69
C SER A 24 -6.16 -47.61 -28.41
N LEU A 25 -6.56 -46.33 -28.41
CA LEU A 25 -7.74 -45.83 -29.12
C LEU A 25 -7.51 -45.77 -30.64
N ASP A 26 -6.34 -45.33 -31.08
CA ASP A 26 -5.96 -45.34 -32.51
C ASP A 26 -5.91 -46.78 -33.05
N ALA A 27 -5.38 -47.71 -32.26
CA ALA A 27 -5.41 -49.13 -32.59
C ALA A 27 -6.84 -49.68 -32.65
N LEU A 28 -7.72 -49.26 -31.73
CA LEU A 28 -9.13 -49.64 -31.74
C LEU A 28 -9.84 -49.09 -33.00
N GLN A 29 -9.62 -47.83 -33.36
CA GLN A 29 -10.19 -47.21 -34.55
C GLN A 29 -9.72 -47.89 -35.85
N ASN A 30 -8.42 -48.22 -35.94
CA ASN A 30 -7.87 -48.93 -37.09
C ASN A 30 -8.34 -50.39 -37.20
N ALA A 31 -8.83 -50.97 -36.10
CA ALA A 31 -9.39 -52.32 -36.08
C ALA A 31 -10.88 -52.37 -36.46
N GLN A 32 -11.53 -51.22 -36.70
CA GLN A 32 -12.93 -51.17 -37.10
C GLN A 32 -13.09 -51.71 -38.52
N LEU A 33 -14.01 -52.66 -38.69
CA LEU A 33 -14.36 -53.18 -40.01
C LEU A 33 -15.14 -52.12 -40.81
N THR A 34 -15.19 -52.25 -42.13
CA THR A 34 -15.92 -51.33 -43.02
C THR A 34 -17.42 -51.22 -42.74
N ASN A 35 -18.01 -52.19 -42.04
CA ASN A 35 -19.40 -52.15 -41.60
C ASN A 35 -19.60 -51.47 -40.24
N GLY A 36 -18.54 -50.89 -39.67
CA GLY A 36 -18.57 -50.17 -38.40
C GLY A 36 -18.50 -51.04 -37.14
N SER A 37 -18.40 -52.37 -37.30
CA SER A 37 -18.30 -53.30 -36.19
C SER A 37 -16.86 -53.64 -35.82
N TRP A 38 -16.67 -54.15 -34.61
CA TRP A 38 -15.46 -54.86 -34.22
C TRP A 38 -15.80 -56.35 -34.27
N ASP A 39 -15.08 -57.08 -35.11
CA ASP A 39 -15.19 -58.54 -35.26
C ASP A 39 -16.60 -59.09 -35.60
N ASN A 40 -17.49 -58.25 -36.16
CA ASN A 40 -18.92 -58.55 -36.37
C ASN A 40 -19.68 -58.96 -35.10
N ASP A 41 -19.13 -58.72 -33.91
CA ASP A 41 -19.73 -59.11 -32.66
C ASP A 41 -20.36 -57.91 -31.95
N VAL A 42 -21.59 -58.10 -31.48
CA VAL A 42 -22.41 -57.03 -30.88
C VAL A 42 -21.82 -56.55 -29.56
N TYR A 43 -21.26 -57.46 -28.77
CA TYR A 43 -20.73 -57.16 -27.44
C TYR A 43 -19.42 -56.35 -27.53
N THR A 44 -18.49 -56.80 -28.36
CA THR A 44 -17.21 -56.13 -28.61
C THR A 44 -17.39 -54.80 -29.33
N THR A 45 -18.33 -54.72 -30.28
CA THR A 45 -18.71 -53.45 -30.92
C THR A 45 -19.29 -52.46 -29.91
N ALA A 46 -20.21 -52.89 -29.04
CA ALA A 46 -20.77 -52.04 -27.99
C ALA A 46 -19.70 -51.59 -26.98
N LEU A 47 -18.76 -52.48 -26.64
CA LEU A 47 -17.66 -52.18 -25.73
C LEU A 47 -16.65 -51.20 -26.34
N ALA A 48 -16.31 -51.37 -27.61
CA ALA A 48 -15.44 -50.48 -28.37
C ALA A 48 -16.06 -49.08 -28.52
N LEU A 49 -17.35 -49.00 -28.85
CA LEU A 49 -18.10 -47.74 -28.91
C LEU A 49 -18.13 -47.03 -27.55
N ARG A 50 -18.32 -47.78 -26.45
CA ARG A 50 -18.27 -47.23 -25.09
C ARG A 50 -16.87 -46.72 -24.72
N ALA A 51 -15.80 -47.37 -25.16
CA ALA A 51 -14.44 -46.89 -24.97
C ALA A 51 -14.15 -45.63 -25.80
N PHE A 52 -14.72 -45.53 -27.01
CA PHE A 52 -14.59 -44.36 -27.88
C PHE A 52 -15.28 -43.12 -27.28
N GLN A 53 -16.49 -43.30 -26.73
CA GLN A 53 -17.26 -42.27 -26.02
C GLN A 53 -16.52 -41.66 -24.82
N ILE A 54 -15.50 -42.32 -24.27
CA ILE A 54 -14.74 -41.81 -23.11
C ILE A 54 -13.65 -40.81 -23.54
N THR A 55 -13.17 -40.88 -24.79
CA THR A 55 -12.11 -40.00 -25.32
C THR A 55 -12.64 -38.80 -26.09
N HIS A 56 -13.82 -38.95 -26.69
CA HIS A 56 -14.61 -37.88 -27.28
C HIS A 56 -16.01 -38.05 -26.73
N ASN A 57 -16.24 -37.62 -25.50
CA ASN A 57 -17.58 -37.61 -24.95
C ASN A 57 -18.31 -36.41 -25.56
N PRO A 58 -19.20 -36.61 -26.55
CA PRO A 58 -19.92 -35.50 -27.18
C PRO A 58 -20.88 -34.83 -26.19
N ASP A 59 -21.04 -35.38 -24.99
CA ASP A 59 -21.87 -34.82 -23.93
C ASP A 59 -21.11 -33.85 -23.02
N LEU A 60 -19.77 -33.75 -23.13
CA LEU A 60 -18.99 -32.79 -22.37
C LEU A 60 -19.11 -31.38 -22.97
N ALA A 61 -19.53 -30.46 -22.12
CA ALA A 61 -19.64 -29.05 -22.43
C ALA A 61 -18.31 -28.32 -22.20
N GLN A 62 -18.20 -27.13 -22.78
CA GLN A 62 -17.10 -26.21 -22.51
C GLN A 62 -17.60 -24.78 -22.42
N ILE A 63 -16.92 -23.97 -21.61
CA ILE A 63 -17.14 -22.53 -21.49
C ILE A 63 -15.85 -21.83 -21.87
N THR A 64 -15.93 -20.85 -22.75
CA THR A 64 -14.81 -19.99 -23.16
C THR A 64 -15.22 -18.53 -23.06
N GLY A 65 -14.24 -17.64 -22.87
CA GLY A 65 -14.47 -16.21 -22.89
C GLY A 65 -13.17 -15.42 -22.76
N THR A 66 -13.30 -14.10 -22.94
CA THR A 66 -12.20 -13.14 -22.78
C THR A 66 -12.62 -12.06 -21.80
N ILE A 67 -11.75 -11.74 -20.85
CA ILE A 67 -11.91 -10.63 -19.92
C ILE A 67 -11.11 -9.43 -20.44
N ILE A 68 -11.78 -8.29 -20.56
CA ILE A 68 -11.17 -7.03 -20.96
C ILE A 68 -11.48 -5.94 -19.95
N ASP A 69 -10.59 -4.96 -19.87
CA ASP A 69 -10.76 -3.74 -19.11
C ASP A 69 -11.88 -2.90 -19.74
N GLY A 70 -12.87 -2.55 -18.94
CA GLY A 70 -14.05 -1.82 -19.39
C GLY A 70 -13.76 -0.38 -19.83
N GLN A 71 -12.67 0.22 -19.35
CA GLN A 71 -12.27 1.59 -19.67
C GLN A 71 -11.35 1.64 -20.89
N THR A 72 -10.31 0.81 -20.91
CA THR A 72 -9.27 0.84 -21.96
C THR A 72 -9.56 -0.12 -23.11
N GLY A 73 -10.42 -1.13 -22.90
CA GLY A 73 -10.65 -2.22 -23.85
C GLY A 73 -9.49 -3.21 -23.94
N SER A 74 -8.45 -3.07 -23.10
CA SER A 74 -7.27 -3.95 -23.10
C SER A 74 -7.60 -5.30 -22.47
N PRO A 75 -7.00 -6.42 -22.92
CA PRO A 75 -7.17 -7.71 -22.27
C PRO A 75 -6.63 -7.70 -20.83
N LEU A 76 -7.37 -8.27 -19.89
CA LEU A 76 -6.98 -8.37 -18.49
C LEU A 76 -6.45 -9.77 -18.20
N SER A 77 -5.14 -9.87 -17.93
CA SER A 77 -4.47 -11.09 -17.47
C SER A 77 -4.47 -11.18 -15.94
N GLY A 78 -4.47 -12.40 -15.39
CA GLY A 78 -4.36 -12.60 -13.94
C GLY A 78 -5.69 -12.49 -13.18
N VAL A 79 -6.80 -12.25 -13.86
CA VAL A 79 -8.15 -12.29 -13.28
C VAL A 79 -8.51 -13.72 -12.94
N THR A 80 -8.97 -13.94 -11.70
CA THR A 80 -9.44 -15.22 -11.18
C THR A 80 -10.89 -15.46 -11.59
N ILE A 81 -11.16 -16.63 -12.17
CA ILE A 81 -12.49 -17.10 -12.57
C ILE A 81 -12.75 -18.42 -11.87
N GLN A 82 -13.81 -18.45 -11.07
CA GLN A 82 -14.27 -19.62 -10.36
C GLN A 82 -15.56 -20.11 -10.99
N LEU A 83 -15.62 -21.40 -11.31
CA LEU A 83 -16.86 -22.08 -11.66
C LEU A 83 -17.18 -23.08 -10.56
N SER A 84 -18.43 -23.11 -10.09
CA SER A 84 -18.82 -23.98 -8.97
C SER A 84 -18.55 -25.46 -9.27
N GLY A 85 -17.77 -26.13 -8.41
CA GLY A 85 -17.47 -27.56 -8.58
C GLY A 85 -16.33 -27.86 -9.57
N THR A 86 -15.56 -26.85 -10.00
CA THR A 86 -14.34 -27.03 -10.79
C THR A 86 -13.14 -26.31 -10.15
N ASP A 87 -11.96 -26.55 -10.70
CA ASP A 87 -10.77 -25.76 -10.36
C ASP A 87 -10.91 -24.31 -10.83
N THR A 88 -10.22 -23.41 -10.14
CA THR A 88 -10.11 -22.00 -10.49
C THR A 88 -9.29 -21.83 -11.77
N GLN A 89 -9.75 -20.95 -12.67
CA GLN A 89 -8.99 -20.52 -13.84
C GLN A 89 -8.45 -19.12 -13.63
N ILE A 90 -7.31 -18.82 -14.26
CA ILE A 90 -6.71 -17.49 -14.29
C ILE A 90 -6.55 -17.09 -15.75
N THR A 91 -6.98 -15.87 -16.09
CA THR A 91 -6.86 -15.34 -17.45
C THR A 91 -5.41 -15.22 -17.90
N ASN A 92 -5.15 -15.62 -19.14
CA ASN A 92 -3.83 -15.51 -19.77
C ASN A 92 -3.52 -14.05 -20.18
N SER A 93 -2.35 -13.83 -20.80
CA SER A 93 -1.92 -12.51 -21.31
C SER A 93 -2.85 -11.87 -22.35
N LEU A 94 -3.71 -12.66 -23.00
CA LEU A 94 -4.74 -12.22 -23.94
C LEU A 94 -6.11 -12.05 -23.26
N GLY A 95 -6.18 -12.21 -21.94
CA GLY A 95 -7.41 -12.13 -21.16
C GLY A 95 -8.33 -13.33 -21.34
N GLU A 96 -7.87 -14.44 -21.92
CA GLU A 96 -8.73 -15.57 -22.23
C GLU A 96 -8.80 -16.56 -21.05
N PHE A 97 -9.95 -17.20 -20.90
CA PHE A 97 -10.16 -18.33 -20.00
C PHE A 97 -11.00 -19.42 -20.66
N ASN A 98 -10.80 -20.66 -20.20
CA ASN A 98 -11.54 -21.81 -20.68
C ASN A 98 -11.78 -22.82 -19.57
N PHE A 99 -13.01 -23.33 -19.51
CA PHE A 99 -13.38 -24.51 -18.75
C PHE A 99 -13.72 -25.61 -19.75
N LEU A 100 -12.96 -26.70 -19.69
CA LEU A 100 -13.11 -27.85 -20.59
C LEU A 100 -13.70 -29.03 -19.82
N SER A 101 -14.28 -29.97 -20.57
CA SER A 101 -14.76 -31.25 -20.02
C SER A 101 -15.81 -31.11 -18.91
N LEU A 102 -16.75 -30.18 -19.06
CA LEU A 102 -17.82 -29.95 -18.10
C LEU A 102 -18.99 -30.90 -18.32
N LEU A 103 -19.57 -31.41 -17.25
CA LEU A 103 -20.81 -32.18 -17.34
C LEU A 103 -22.02 -31.24 -17.51
N ALA A 104 -23.13 -31.77 -18.04
CA ALA A 104 -24.38 -31.01 -18.06
C ALA A 104 -24.88 -30.75 -16.63
N GLY A 105 -25.38 -29.54 -16.38
CA GLY A 105 -25.80 -29.12 -15.05
C GLY A 105 -25.86 -27.61 -14.88
N ASN A 106 -26.19 -27.17 -13.66
CA ASN A 106 -26.21 -25.77 -13.29
C ASN A 106 -24.87 -25.41 -12.63
N TYR A 107 -24.23 -24.37 -13.14
CA TYR A 107 -22.99 -23.85 -12.62
C TYR A 107 -23.16 -22.39 -12.23
N THR A 108 -22.49 -21.99 -11.17
CA THR A 108 -22.32 -20.59 -10.80
C THR A 108 -20.93 -20.16 -11.22
N LEU A 109 -20.87 -19.24 -12.19
CA LEU A 109 -19.65 -18.58 -12.63
C LEU A 109 -19.44 -17.33 -11.79
N GLN A 110 -18.28 -17.23 -11.16
CA GLN A 110 -17.85 -16.08 -10.41
C GLN A 110 -16.56 -15.53 -11.04
N ILE A 111 -16.57 -14.25 -11.41
CA ILE A 111 -15.42 -13.53 -11.95
C ILE A 111 -15.03 -12.48 -10.90
N SER A 112 -13.80 -12.58 -10.39
CA SER A 112 -13.33 -11.74 -9.27
C SER A 112 -14.27 -11.83 -8.04
N THR A 113 -14.29 -10.81 -7.19
CA THR A 113 -15.13 -10.76 -5.98
C THR A 113 -16.56 -10.27 -6.23
N ASN A 114 -16.85 -9.66 -7.38
CA ASN A 114 -18.02 -8.79 -7.54
C ASN A 114 -19.01 -9.23 -8.63
N LEU A 115 -18.68 -10.20 -9.49
CA LEU A 115 -19.54 -10.62 -10.60
C LEU A 115 -19.88 -12.10 -10.51
N THR A 116 -21.17 -12.42 -10.37
CA THR A 116 -21.68 -13.79 -10.29
C THR A 116 -22.79 -13.99 -11.31
N SER A 117 -22.75 -15.10 -12.05
CA SER A 117 -23.76 -15.49 -13.04
C SER A 117 -24.08 -16.97 -12.94
N GLU A 118 -25.34 -17.33 -13.11
CA GLU A 118 -25.76 -18.73 -13.25
C GLU A 118 -25.72 -19.15 -14.72
N ILE A 119 -25.18 -20.34 -14.98
CA ILE A 119 -25.04 -20.91 -16.32
C ILE A 119 -25.62 -22.33 -16.28
N GLN A 120 -26.59 -22.60 -17.16
CA GLN A 120 -27.11 -23.95 -17.37
C GLN A 120 -26.44 -24.57 -18.59
N LEU A 121 -25.70 -25.66 -18.38
CA LEU A 121 -25.03 -26.41 -19.44
C LEU A 121 -25.86 -27.62 -19.85
N LYS A 122 -26.06 -27.75 -21.16
CA LYS A 122 -26.60 -28.96 -21.79
C LYS A 122 -25.48 -29.88 -22.26
N PRO A 123 -25.74 -31.18 -22.46
CA PRO A 123 -24.76 -32.11 -23.01
C PRO A 123 -24.15 -31.59 -24.32
N GLY A 124 -22.82 -31.57 -24.41
CA GLY A 124 -22.07 -31.21 -25.62
C GLY A 124 -22.05 -29.73 -25.95
N GLN A 125 -22.53 -28.89 -25.03
CA GLN A 125 -22.69 -27.48 -25.32
C GLN A 125 -21.35 -26.74 -25.27
N ASN A 126 -21.03 -26.04 -26.36
CA ASN A 126 -19.94 -25.07 -26.38
C ASN A 126 -20.51 -23.66 -26.16
N ILE A 127 -20.24 -23.06 -25.00
CA ILE A 127 -20.60 -21.69 -24.69
C ILE A 127 -19.38 -20.79 -24.85
N ASN A 128 -19.49 -19.79 -25.71
CA ASN A 128 -18.57 -18.67 -25.74
C ASN A 128 -19.27 -17.44 -25.16
N LEU A 129 -18.78 -16.95 -24.02
CA LEU A 129 -19.31 -15.77 -23.33
C LEU A 129 -18.87 -14.45 -23.98
N GLY A 130 -18.03 -14.51 -25.01
CA GLY A 130 -17.50 -13.35 -25.70
C GLY A 130 -16.59 -12.52 -24.81
N GLN A 131 -16.63 -11.20 -25.00
CA GLN A 131 -15.86 -10.24 -24.22
C GLN A 131 -16.65 -9.78 -23.00
N ILE A 132 -16.17 -10.11 -21.82
CA ILE A 132 -16.69 -9.62 -20.54
C ILE A 132 -15.86 -8.41 -20.13
N ARG A 133 -16.54 -7.26 -19.97
CA ARG A 133 -15.91 -6.00 -19.56
C ARG A 133 -15.96 -5.86 -18.05
N LEU A 134 -14.80 -5.71 -17.42
CA LEU A 134 -14.71 -5.37 -16.00
C LEU A 134 -14.38 -3.88 -15.87
N PHE A 135 -15.24 -3.15 -15.18
CA PHE A 135 -14.97 -1.78 -14.80
C PHE A 135 -14.33 -1.78 -13.42
N THR A 136 -13.09 -1.30 -13.32
CA THR A 136 -12.48 -0.98 -12.04
C THR A 136 -13.08 0.32 -11.55
N GLU A 137 -13.80 0.26 -10.44
CA GLU A 137 -14.18 1.47 -9.73
C GLU A 137 -12.91 2.15 -9.23
N THR A 138 -12.71 3.40 -9.64
CA THR A 138 -11.57 4.21 -9.20
C THR A 138 -12.07 5.49 -8.56
N THR A 139 -11.22 6.10 -7.75
CA THR A 139 -11.50 7.36 -7.06
C THR A 139 -10.25 8.21 -7.02
N ASN A 140 -10.45 9.50 -6.78
CA ASN A 140 -9.37 10.48 -6.74
C ASN A 140 -9.39 11.20 -5.39
N ILE A 141 -8.22 11.61 -4.92
CA ILE A 141 -8.09 12.51 -3.78
C ILE A 141 -7.43 13.80 -4.28
N GLN A 142 -7.93 14.94 -3.83
CA GLN A 142 -7.28 16.22 -4.04
C GLN A 142 -7.32 17.04 -2.76
N GLY A 143 -6.42 18.01 -2.64
CA GLY A 143 -6.48 18.97 -1.56
C GLY A 143 -5.24 19.84 -1.49
N THR A 144 -5.11 20.53 -0.36
CA THR A 144 -3.98 21.43 -0.11
C THR A 144 -3.31 21.09 1.21
N ILE A 145 -2.00 21.29 1.28
CA ILE A 145 -1.22 21.18 2.50
C ILE A 145 -0.72 22.56 2.90
N THR A 146 -0.99 22.96 4.14
CA THR A 146 -0.60 24.26 4.68
C THR A 146 0.16 24.13 5.99
N ASP A 147 0.96 25.14 6.31
CA ASP A 147 1.62 25.28 7.60
C ASP A 147 0.61 25.66 8.69
N THR A 148 0.62 24.94 9.82
CA THR A 148 -0.29 25.21 10.95
C THR A 148 -0.08 26.58 11.59
N SER A 149 1.15 27.09 11.60
CA SER A 149 1.55 28.33 12.26
C SER A 149 1.31 29.57 11.40
N THR A 150 1.72 29.52 10.13
CA THR A 150 1.63 30.67 9.19
C THR A 150 0.39 30.63 8.31
N GLN A 151 -0.30 29.49 8.23
CA GLN A 151 -1.40 29.22 7.28
C GLN A 151 -0.97 29.35 5.80
N THR A 152 0.33 29.31 5.51
CA THR A 152 0.83 29.38 4.14
C THR A 152 0.83 28.00 3.48
N PRO A 153 0.57 27.90 2.17
CA PRO A 153 0.71 26.65 1.44
C PRO A 153 2.14 26.13 1.47
N LEU A 154 2.30 24.81 1.55
CA LEU A 154 3.60 24.15 1.62
C LEU A 154 3.89 23.38 0.31
N PRO A 155 4.85 23.86 -0.50
CA PRO A 155 5.29 23.13 -1.69
C PRO A 155 6.25 21.99 -1.37
N GLY A 156 6.30 20.99 -2.25
CA GLY A 156 7.25 19.89 -2.15
C GLY A 156 7.00 18.87 -1.03
N VAL A 157 5.82 18.91 -0.40
CA VAL A 157 5.44 17.94 0.64
C VAL A 157 5.26 16.58 -0.01
N ALA A 158 5.99 15.58 0.48
CA ALA A 158 5.86 14.20 0.03
C ALA A 158 4.58 13.57 0.61
N ILE A 159 3.71 13.10 -0.27
CA ILE A 159 2.44 12.47 0.07
C ILE A 159 2.50 11.01 -0.33
N GLN A 160 2.22 10.14 0.64
CA GLN A 160 2.12 8.70 0.48
C GLN A 160 0.74 8.22 0.90
N ILE A 161 0.23 7.20 0.20
CA ILE A 161 -1.06 6.61 0.51
C ILE A 161 -0.95 5.09 0.47
N THR A 162 -1.50 4.43 1.49
CA THR A 162 -1.47 2.96 1.58
C THR A 162 -2.13 2.33 0.36
N GLY A 163 -1.43 1.39 -0.29
CA GLY A 163 -1.93 0.71 -1.50
C GLY A 163 -1.61 1.43 -2.81
N HIS A 164 -0.90 2.56 -2.76
CA HIS A 164 -0.37 3.26 -3.92
C HIS A 164 1.15 3.42 -3.75
N ASN A 165 1.92 3.02 -4.77
CA ASN A 165 3.38 2.99 -4.65
C ASN A 165 4.04 4.33 -5.01
N ASP A 166 3.30 5.24 -5.63
CA ASP A 166 3.85 6.51 -6.08
C ASP A 166 3.81 7.55 -4.95
N THR A 167 4.93 8.25 -4.76
CA THR A 167 5.01 9.42 -3.89
C THR A 167 4.67 10.66 -4.71
N ILE A 168 3.60 11.34 -4.31
CA ILE A 168 3.18 12.61 -4.94
C ILE A 168 3.77 13.78 -4.16
N HIS A 169 4.10 14.87 -4.84
CA HIS A 169 4.60 16.08 -4.18
C HIS A 169 3.61 17.23 -4.40
N THR A 170 3.41 18.06 -3.37
CA THR A 170 2.59 19.28 -3.52
C THR A 170 3.25 20.31 -4.43
N ASP A 171 2.43 21.07 -5.16
CA ASP A 171 2.88 22.16 -6.01
C ASP A 171 3.19 23.46 -5.24
N GLU A 172 3.56 24.54 -5.96
CA GLU A 172 3.84 25.88 -5.41
C GLU A 172 2.66 26.51 -4.64
N GLN A 173 1.44 26.00 -4.84
CA GLN A 173 0.23 26.42 -4.12
C GLN A 173 -0.13 25.44 -3.00
N GLY A 174 0.75 24.48 -2.70
CA GLY A 174 0.54 23.42 -1.72
C GLY A 174 -0.53 22.41 -2.14
N ALA A 175 -0.99 22.45 -3.40
CA ALA A 175 -2.04 21.57 -3.89
C ALA A 175 -1.47 20.23 -4.36
N TYR A 176 -2.29 19.19 -4.27
CA TYR A 176 -1.97 17.85 -4.75
C TYR A 176 -3.20 17.17 -5.33
N ILE A 177 -2.96 16.21 -6.23
CA ILE A 177 -3.97 15.32 -6.77
C ILE A 177 -3.41 13.90 -6.88
N ILE A 178 -4.18 12.93 -6.42
CA ILE A 178 -3.89 11.50 -6.52
C ILE A 178 -5.04 10.87 -7.29
N THR A 179 -4.73 10.18 -8.38
CA THR A 179 -5.73 9.60 -9.29
C THR A 179 -5.64 8.09 -9.32
N GLN A 180 -6.71 7.43 -9.78
CA GLN A 180 -6.74 5.98 -9.99
C GLN A 180 -6.54 5.18 -8.69
N LEU A 181 -7.11 5.66 -7.60
CA LEU A 181 -7.10 4.94 -6.32
C LEU A 181 -8.22 3.91 -6.30
N THR A 182 -7.95 2.77 -5.67
CA THR A 182 -8.97 1.76 -5.40
C THR A 182 -9.82 2.19 -4.20
N PRO A 183 -11.16 2.14 -4.29
CA PRO A 183 -12.05 2.36 -3.16
C PRO A 183 -11.74 1.43 -1.98
N GLY A 184 -11.90 1.93 -0.76
CA GLY A 184 -11.53 1.22 0.46
C GLY A 184 -10.96 2.13 1.55
N GLU A 185 -10.55 1.53 2.66
CA GLU A 185 -9.88 2.25 3.74
C GLU A 185 -8.39 2.46 3.40
N VAL A 186 -7.94 3.70 3.50
CA VAL A 186 -6.57 4.13 3.18
C VAL A 186 -6.04 5.04 4.26
N ILE A 187 -4.71 5.07 4.39
CA ILE A 187 -4.00 6.03 5.24
C ILE A 187 -3.23 6.96 4.31
N LEU A 188 -3.51 8.25 4.42
CA LEU A 188 -2.79 9.31 3.73
C LEU A 188 -1.75 9.89 4.71
N GLN A 189 -0.50 9.94 4.29
CA GLN A 189 0.62 10.43 5.06
C GLN A 189 1.31 11.57 4.31
N ALA A 190 1.59 12.67 5.01
CA ALA A 190 2.29 13.83 4.48
C ALA A 190 3.56 14.08 5.29
N THR A 191 4.69 14.20 4.59
CA THR A 191 6.02 14.38 5.18
C THR A 191 6.77 15.49 4.45
N LEU A 192 7.38 16.39 5.23
CA LEU A 192 8.24 17.46 4.74
C LEU A 192 9.37 17.68 5.74
N ASP A 193 10.59 17.90 5.26
CA ASP A 193 11.74 18.16 6.12
C ASP A 193 11.54 19.43 6.97
N GLY A 194 11.83 19.34 8.26
CA GLY A 194 11.60 20.42 9.22
C GLY A 194 10.15 20.51 9.73
N TYR A 195 9.29 19.56 9.37
CA TYR A 195 7.90 19.45 9.83
C TYR A 195 7.62 18.09 10.49
N LEU A 196 6.65 18.08 11.39
CA LEU A 196 6.10 16.84 11.94
C LEU A 196 5.25 16.15 10.88
N THR A 197 5.43 14.83 10.76
CA THR A 197 4.64 14.01 9.83
C THR A 197 3.17 14.00 10.26
N ALA A 198 2.27 14.29 9.33
CA ALA A 198 0.83 14.20 9.53
C ALA A 198 0.27 12.96 8.82
N SER A 199 -0.67 12.27 9.46
CA SER A 199 -1.39 11.15 8.85
C SER A 199 -2.88 11.23 9.14
N THR A 200 -3.68 10.76 8.18
CA THR A 200 -5.14 10.68 8.31
C THR A 200 -5.67 9.39 7.67
N THR A 201 -6.70 8.81 8.27
CA THR A 201 -7.38 7.62 7.75
C THR A 201 -8.67 8.03 7.07
N LEU A 202 -8.91 7.52 5.86
CA LEU A 202 -10.04 7.88 5.02
C LEU A 202 -10.68 6.61 4.44
N THR A 203 -12.00 6.64 4.23
CA THR A 203 -12.70 5.60 3.47
C THR A 203 -13.07 6.16 2.11
N LEU A 204 -12.41 5.66 1.07
CA LEU A 204 -12.65 6.08 -0.30
C LEU A 204 -13.85 5.33 -0.89
N THR A 205 -14.79 6.10 -1.41
CA THR A 205 -15.92 5.61 -2.20
C THR A 205 -15.65 5.75 -3.69
N ALA A 206 -16.10 4.77 -4.47
CA ALA A 206 -16.00 4.77 -5.94
C ALA A 206 -16.60 6.03 -6.59
N ASP A 207 -16.07 6.38 -7.77
CA ASP A 207 -16.60 7.39 -8.70
C ASP A 207 -16.81 8.79 -8.08
N THR A 208 -16.13 9.07 -6.98
CA THR A 208 -16.16 10.36 -6.29
C THR A 208 -14.75 10.92 -6.15
N THR A 209 -14.61 12.25 -6.12
CA THR A 209 -13.35 12.91 -5.79
C THR A 209 -13.41 13.38 -4.35
N HIS A 210 -12.51 12.88 -3.51
CA HIS A 210 -12.41 13.24 -2.09
C HIS A 210 -11.54 14.47 -1.94
N ILE A 211 -12.03 15.48 -1.20
CA ILE A 211 -11.26 16.68 -0.89
C ILE A 211 -10.72 16.55 0.52
N VAL A 212 -9.40 16.42 0.65
CA VAL A 212 -8.72 16.23 1.93
C VAL A 212 -7.58 17.22 2.04
N SER A 213 -7.69 18.17 2.96
CA SER A 213 -6.60 19.10 3.24
C SER A 213 -5.95 18.73 4.56
N LEU A 214 -4.62 18.83 4.60
CA LEU A 214 -3.80 18.51 5.77
C LEU A 214 -3.05 19.76 6.21
N THR A 215 -2.74 19.84 7.50
CA THR A 215 -1.86 20.88 8.03
C THR A 215 -0.62 20.24 8.64
N LEU A 216 0.56 20.76 8.31
CA LEU A 216 1.82 20.33 8.89
C LEU A 216 2.28 21.34 9.94
N SER A 217 2.72 20.84 11.08
CA SER A 217 3.27 21.67 12.15
C SER A 217 4.79 21.66 12.07
N PRO A 218 5.45 22.83 12.08
CA PRO A 218 6.91 22.90 12.11
C PRO A 218 7.50 22.10 13.27
N ASP A 219 8.57 21.37 13.02
CA ASP A 219 9.31 20.63 14.03
C ASP A 219 10.37 21.54 14.69
N GLN A 220 9.89 22.63 15.27
CA GLN A 220 10.71 23.69 15.85
C GLN A 220 10.22 24.07 17.25
N ALA A 221 11.11 24.65 18.04
CA ALA A 221 10.88 25.15 19.38
C ALA A 221 11.32 26.61 19.49
N ILE A 222 10.85 27.27 20.55
CA ILE A 222 11.22 28.63 20.92
C ILE A 222 12.00 28.54 22.22
N LEU A 223 13.18 29.15 22.25
CA LEU A 223 13.99 29.26 23.46
C LEU A 223 14.01 30.72 23.90
N GLU A 224 13.53 30.99 25.10
CA GLU A 224 13.54 32.33 25.68
C GLU A 224 14.06 32.32 27.11
N GLY A 225 14.49 33.47 27.61
CA GLY A 225 14.96 33.54 28.98
C GLY A 225 15.55 34.89 29.33
N ILE A 226 16.08 34.95 30.55
CA ILE A 226 16.78 36.12 31.08
C ILE A 226 18.18 35.68 31.50
N ILE A 227 19.18 36.49 31.18
CA ILE A 227 20.54 36.36 31.69
C ILE A 227 20.78 37.42 32.75
N SER A 228 21.21 37.00 33.94
CA SER A 228 21.51 37.88 35.06
C SER A 228 22.91 37.64 35.63
N ASP A 229 23.41 38.61 36.39
CA ASP A 229 24.66 38.50 37.12
C ASP A 229 24.46 37.60 38.35
N GLY A 230 25.21 36.50 38.45
CA GLY A 230 25.16 35.59 39.60
C GLY A 230 25.88 36.11 40.84
N SER A 231 26.66 37.20 40.73
CA SER A 231 27.35 37.87 41.84
C SER A 231 26.56 39.04 42.45
N GLN A 232 25.56 39.56 41.73
CA GLN A 232 24.74 40.70 42.15
C GLN A 232 23.26 40.39 42.02
N GLN A 233 22.51 40.57 43.11
CA GLN A 233 21.08 40.29 43.09
C GLN A 233 20.31 41.29 42.22
N ASN A 234 19.43 40.77 41.34
CA ASN A 234 18.58 41.52 40.41
C ASN A 234 19.31 42.35 39.34
N VAL A 235 20.58 42.06 39.06
CA VAL A 235 21.30 42.71 37.95
C VAL A 235 21.15 41.85 36.71
N VAL A 236 20.51 42.39 35.66
CA VAL A 236 20.37 41.74 34.36
C VAL A 236 21.53 42.10 33.45
N LEU A 237 21.90 41.17 32.56
CA LEU A 237 23.07 41.32 31.70
C LEU A 237 22.64 41.53 30.26
N ALA A 238 22.83 42.75 29.77
CA ALA A 238 22.61 43.12 28.38
C ALA A 238 23.84 42.80 27.52
N GLY A 239 23.60 42.46 26.25
CA GLY A 239 24.67 42.25 25.26
C GLY A 239 25.35 40.89 25.31
N ALA A 240 24.88 39.95 26.13
CA ALA A 240 25.39 38.57 26.16
C ALA A 240 25.01 37.86 24.85
N LYS A 241 25.98 37.23 24.21
CA LYS A 241 25.80 36.49 22.95
C LYS A 241 25.43 35.05 23.26
N ILE A 242 24.35 34.56 22.66
CA ILE A 242 23.88 33.19 22.79
C ILE A 242 24.21 32.44 21.50
N TYR A 243 24.99 31.39 21.63
CA TYR A 243 25.34 30.46 20.56
C TYR A 243 24.62 29.12 20.79
N ILE A 244 24.02 28.60 19.73
CA ILE A 244 23.47 27.25 19.66
C ILE A 244 24.24 26.49 18.58
N ASP A 245 24.81 25.34 18.92
CA ASP A 245 25.63 24.51 18.03
C ASP A 245 26.71 25.33 17.29
N SER A 246 27.38 26.21 18.05
CA SER A 246 28.43 27.13 17.57
C SER A 246 27.95 28.29 16.68
N THR A 247 26.66 28.45 16.46
CA THR A 247 26.07 29.56 15.69
C THR A 247 25.46 30.59 16.63
N GLN A 248 25.85 31.86 16.51
CA GLN A 248 25.24 32.94 17.29
C GLN A 248 23.80 33.17 16.80
N LEU A 249 22.80 32.88 17.64
CA LEU A 249 21.38 33.02 17.28
C LEU A 249 20.68 34.19 17.98
N ALA A 250 21.20 34.64 19.12
CA ALA A 250 20.61 35.77 19.83
C ALA A 250 21.65 36.58 20.60
N GLN A 251 21.22 37.77 21.02
CA GLN A 251 21.92 38.61 21.97
C GLN A 251 20.92 39.15 23.00
N THR A 252 21.29 39.24 24.27
CA THR A 252 20.39 39.76 25.30
C THR A 252 20.12 41.26 25.14
N ASP A 253 18.87 41.66 25.34
CA ASP A 253 18.42 43.05 25.29
C ASP A 253 18.84 43.84 26.55
N THR A 254 18.44 45.12 26.64
CA THR A 254 18.73 45.98 27.81
C THR A 254 18.14 45.47 29.13
N ASN A 255 17.20 44.54 29.08
CA ASN A 255 16.58 43.89 30.23
C ASN A 255 17.16 42.48 30.48
N GLY A 256 18.23 42.11 29.79
CA GLY A 256 18.86 40.79 29.84
C GLY A 256 18.03 39.67 29.21
N LYS A 257 16.95 40.00 28.49
CA LYS A 257 16.07 39.02 27.85
C LYS A 257 16.61 38.60 26.50
N TYR A 258 16.41 37.33 26.15
CA TYR A 258 16.67 36.82 24.80
C TYR A 258 15.51 35.92 24.36
N ARG A 259 15.33 35.81 23.05
CA ARG A 259 14.35 34.92 22.43
C ARG A 259 14.87 34.44 21.09
N ILE A 260 14.92 33.13 20.93
CA ILE A 260 15.35 32.41 19.72
C ILE A 260 14.12 31.65 19.23
N GLU A 261 13.68 31.99 18.02
CA GLU A 261 12.61 31.26 17.34
C GLU A 261 13.19 30.30 16.31
N GLY A 262 12.43 29.26 15.98
CA GLY A 262 12.77 28.33 14.91
C GLY A 262 13.95 27.41 15.22
N LEU A 263 14.19 27.13 16.50
CA LEU A 263 15.19 26.16 16.90
C LEU A 263 14.68 24.76 16.54
N ALA A 264 15.43 23.96 15.79
CA ALA A 264 15.02 22.59 15.45
C ALA A 264 14.72 21.78 16.72
N SER A 265 13.83 20.80 16.65
CA SER A 265 13.65 19.88 17.78
C SER A 265 14.89 19.01 17.99
N GLY A 266 15.21 18.68 19.24
CA GLY A 266 16.34 17.84 19.59
C GLY A 266 17.25 18.42 20.67
N THR A 267 18.42 17.80 20.84
CA THR A 267 19.43 18.23 21.82
C THR A 267 20.47 19.12 21.16
N HIS A 268 20.61 20.33 21.68
CA HIS A 268 21.53 21.36 21.20
C HIS A 268 22.58 21.70 22.25
N ASN A 269 23.78 22.07 21.80
CA ASN A 269 24.79 22.67 22.65
C ASN A 269 24.53 24.17 22.76
N ILE A 270 24.36 24.68 23.98
CA ILE A 270 24.23 26.10 24.26
C ILE A 270 25.53 26.64 24.83
N ASN A 271 25.99 27.78 24.31
CA ASN A 271 27.10 28.55 24.84
C ASN A 271 26.68 30.02 24.97
N ILE A 272 26.84 30.61 26.16
CA ILE A 272 26.51 32.00 26.43
C ILE A 272 27.79 32.74 26.80
N GLU A 273 28.10 33.79 26.05
CA GLU A 273 29.32 34.57 26.19
C GLU A 273 29.01 36.04 26.44
N LEU A 274 29.68 36.63 27.43
CA LEU A 274 29.67 38.06 27.67
C LEU A 274 31.08 38.50 28.08
N HIS A 275 31.54 39.62 27.53
CA HIS A 275 32.86 40.14 27.87
C HIS A 275 32.96 40.47 29.36
N GLY A 276 34.00 39.97 30.03
CA GLY A 276 34.21 40.14 31.48
C GLY A 276 33.51 39.11 32.36
N TYR A 277 32.83 38.12 31.77
CA TYR A 277 32.16 37.02 32.45
C TYR A 277 32.72 35.67 31.99
N ASP A 278 32.63 34.65 32.84
CA ASP A 278 32.91 33.27 32.45
C ASP A 278 31.79 32.76 31.52
N SER A 279 32.16 32.05 30.45
CA SER A 279 31.20 31.48 29.50
C SER A 279 30.38 30.36 30.13
N LEU A 280 29.08 30.35 29.90
CA LEU A 280 28.20 29.25 30.32
C LEU A 280 27.97 28.30 29.15
N THR A 281 28.45 27.07 29.28
CA THR A 281 28.22 25.99 28.31
C THR A 281 27.30 24.92 28.90
N GLY A 282 26.38 24.40 28.09
CA GLY A 282 25.52 23.29 28.49
C GLY A 282 24.84 22.63 27.30
N THR A 283 23.97 21.67 27.60
CA THR A 283 23.09 21.03 26.60
C THR A 283 21.64 21.34 26.95
N ILE A 284 20.84 21.65 25.94
CA ILE A 284 19.39 21.84 26.08
C ILE A 284 18.66 20.89 25.15
N THR A 285 17.60 20.24 25.64
CA THR A 285 16.71 19.44 24.81
C THR A 285 15.45 20.25 24.52
N THR A 286 15.12 20.37 23.25
CA THR A 286 14.00 21.15 22.74
C THR A 286 12.95 20.22 22.12
N PRO A 287 11.82 19.97 22.81
CA PRO A 287 10.71 19.24 22.22
C PRO A 287 10.04 20.04 21.11
N SER A 288 9.51 19.35 20.10
CA SER A 288 8.76 19.92 18.99
C SER A 288 7.59 20.81 19.46
N ASN A 289 7.42 21.97 18.83
CA ASN A 289 6.33 22.92 19.05
C ASN A 289 6.17 23.38 20.52
N THR A 290 7.29 23.58 21.22
CA THR A 290 7.31 24.06 22.62
C THR A 290 8.06 25.37 22.77
N THR A 291 7.68 26.13 23.80
CA THR A 291 8.46 27.27 24.29
C THR A 291 9.18 26.85 25.57
N ILE A 292 10.51 26.92 25.56
CA ILE A 292 11.35 26.64 26.72
C ILE A 292 11.86 27.95 27.30
N THR A 293 11.64 28.11 28.60
CA THR A 293 12.21 29.22 29.36
C THR A 293 13.49 28.76 30.07
N LEU A 294 14.64 29.29 29.66
CA LEU A 294 15.95 29.06 30.29
C LEU A 294 16.51 30.36 30.85
N THR A 295 16.28 30.61 32.12
CA THR A 295 16.93 31.68 32.87
C THR A 295 18.29 31.20 33.38
N SER A 296 19.33 31.95 33.08
CA SER A 296 20.72 31.59 33.43
C SER A 296 21.45 32.72 34.11
N GLN A 297 22.45 32.38 34.92
CA GLN A 297 23.29 33.34 35.61
C GLN A 297 24.73 33.23 35.10
N LEU A 298 25.33 34.36 34.75
CA LEU A 298 26.77 34.43 34.44
C LEU A 298 27.50 35.04 35.64
N HIS A 299 28.72 34.58 35.88
CA HIS A 299 29.59 35.11 36.92
C HIS A 299 30.77 35.86 36.30
N PRO A 300 31.19 37.00 36.86
CA PRO A 300 32.41 37.70 36.43
C PRO A 300 33.61 36.74 36.35
N THR A 301 34.54 37.00 35.44
CA THR A 301 35.63 36.07 35.15
C THR A 301 36.38 35.62 36.40
N GLY A 302 36.45 34.29 36.61
CA GLY A 302 37.14 33.68 37.76
C GLY A 302 36.35 33.69 39.07
N THR A 303 35.07 34.10 39.05
CA THR A 303 34.18 34.12 40.23
C THR A 303 33.11 33.04 40.19
N THR A 304 33.09 32.21 39.15
CA THR A 304 32.16 31.08 39.03
C THR A 304 32.28 30.15 40.25
N PRO A 305 31.19 29.87 40.99
CA PRO A 305 31.25 29.01 42.16
C PRO A 305 31.69 27.60 41.77
N THR A 306 32.76 27.09 42.38
CA THR A 306 33.14 25.67 42.22
C THR A 306 32.03 24.79 42.80
N THR A 307 31.48 23.93 41.98
CA THR A 307 30.26 23.13 42.17
C THR A 307 30.19 22.39 43.52
N ARG A 308 29.67 23.04 44.57
CA ARG A 308 29.18 22.41 45.83
C ARG A 308 27.95 23.11 46.44
N GLN A 309 27.21 23.92 45.68
CA GLN A 309 25.99 24.60 46.17
C GLN A 309 24.82 24.59 45.18
N CYS A 310 24.91 23.99 43.99
CA CYS A 310 23.74 23.76 43.14
C CYS A 310 22.98 22.50 43.60
N GLN A 311 22.50 22.49 44.84
CA GLN A 311 21.44 21.56 45.22
C GLN A 311 20.13 22.06 44.63
N HIS A 312 19.54 21.22 43.78
CA HIS A 312 18.16 21.29 43.32
C HIS A 312 17.21 21.84 44.40
N HIS A 313 16.76 23.08 44.23
CA HIS A 313 15.48 23.49 44.78
C HIS A 313 14.41 23.15 43.75
N ARG A 314 14.05 21.85 43.66
CA ARG A 314 12.75 21.46 43.11
C ARG A 314 11.70 21.97 44.09
N GLN A 315 11.13 23.14 43.82
CA GLN A 315 9.87 23.53 44.44
C GLN A 315 8.76 22.80 43.70
N ASN A 316 8.27 21.72 44.32
CA ASN A 316 6.88 21.31 44.13
C ASN A 316 6.02 22.33 44.89
N HIS A 317 5.15 23.03 44.18
CA HIS A 317 3.89 23.52 44.72
C HIS A 317 2.80 23.44 43.66
#